data_AF-A0A0E3DBK1-F1
#
_entry.id   AF-A0A0E3DBK1-F1
#
_cell.length_a   1.000
_cell.length_b   1.000
_cell.length_c   1.000
_cell.angle_alpha   90.00
_cell.angle_beta   90.00
_cell.angle_gamma   90.00
#
_symmetry.space_group_name_H-M   'P 1'
#
loop_
_entity.id
_entity.type
_entity.pdbx_description
1 polymer ?
#
loop_
_entity_poly.entity_id
_entity_poly.type
_entity_poly.pdbx_seq_one_letter_code
_entity_poly.pdbx_strand_id
1 'polypeptide(L)'
;MFNISIISLMSLILIYQNILLLNEETLILICFVIFCWIAFTKLNELIYDDLKQRSTKIENSLINSLNQVFKVLNHSIKFNQNFKNLSSNFESLGNHFFKLGAAISNELPNYLSNKSKNVYVKKFIFVQRLERQTTKLLAILIIQKINKLVSVQKFYTYNLKISNFICFQTINLLKYLKNL
;
A
#
# COMPACT_ATOMS: atom_id res chain seq x y z
N MET A 1 47.56 16.92 70.45
CA MET A 1 47.44 16.89 71.93
C MET A 1 47.77 18.27 72.45
N PHE A 2 46.76 19.07 72.76
CA PHE A 2 47.00 20.33 73.44
C PHE A 2 47.56 20.01 74.83
N ASN A 3 48.73 20.54 75.18
CA ASN A 3 49.30 20.38 76.51
C ASN A 3 48.40 21.13 77.50
N ILE A 4 47.53 20.37 78.18
CA ILE A 4 46.60 20.87 79.19
C ILE A 4 47.33 21.70 80.24
N SER A 5 48.60 21.36 80.56
CA SER A 5 49.45 22.13 81.46
C SER A 5 49.81 23.53 80.94
N ILE A 6 50.02 23.71 79.64
CA ILE A 6 50.33 25.02 79.05
C ILE A 6 49.07 25.89 79.02
N ILE A 7 47.91 25.28 78.74
CA ILE A 7 46.61 25.98 78.76
C ILE A 7 46.27 26.43 80.18
N SER A 8 46.44 25.57 81.19
CA SER A 8 46.17 25.94 82.58
C SER A 8 47.12 27.03 83.06
N LEU A 9 48.41 26.96 82.71
CA LEU A 9 49.40 27.96 83.08
C LEU A 9 49.15 29.31 82.40
N MET A 10 48.77 29.32 81.12
CA MET A 10 48.34 30.56 80.43
C MET A 10 47.05 31.15 81.01
N SER A 11 46.08 30.30 81.39
CA SER A 11 44.85 30.78 82.04
C SER A 11 45.13 31.42 83.40
N LEU A 12 46.04 30.84 84.20
CA LEU A 12 46.49 31.39 85.47
C LEU A 12 47.20 32.75 85.29
N ILE A 13 48.05 32.89 84.27
CA ILE A 13 48.71 34.16 83.95
C ILE A 13 47.69 35.24 83.57
N LEU A 14 46.68 34.89 82.76
CA LEU A 14 45.62 35.81 82.33
C LEU A 14 44.71 36.27 83.48
N ILE A 15 44.44 35.38 84.43
CA ILE A 15 43.72 35.70 85.68
C ILE A 15 44.59 36.59 86.57
N TYR A 16 45.87 36.25 86.75
CA TYR A 16 46.82 37.01 87.56
C TYR A 16 47.03 38.45 87.04
N GLN A 17 47.05 38.64 85.72
CA GLN A 17 47.15 39.96 85.09
C GLN A 17 45.82 40.75 85.11
N ASN A 18 44.75 40.23 85.72
CA ASN A 18 43.39 40.79 85.73
C ASN A 18 42.81 41.06 84.32
N ILE A 19 43.39 40.47 83.26
CA ILE A 19 42.88 40.59 81.88
C ILE A 19 41.57 39.81 81.75
N LEU A 20 41.48 38.67 82.45
CA LEU A 20 40.33 37.79 82.46
C LEU A 20 39.75 37.76 83.87
N LEU A 21 38.82 38.67 84.15
CA LEU A 21 38.07 38.70 85.40
C LEU A 21 37.04 37.57 85.34
N LEU A 22 37.22 36.50 86.13
CA LEU A 22 36.27 35.39 86.19
C LEU A 22 34.96 35.87 86.82
N ASN A 23 34.06 36.37 85.97
CA ASN A 23 32.71 36.78 86.32
C ASN A 23 31.70 35.84 85.67
N GLU A 24 30.47 35.80 86.18
CA GLU A 24 29.36 34.99 85.63
C GLU A 24 29.18 35.21 84.12
N GLU A 25 29.29 36.46 83.67
CA GLU A 25 29.21 36.85 82.26
C GLU A 25 30.32 36.22 81.38
N THR A 26 31.54 36.13 81.90
CA THR A 26 32.67 35.52 81.16
C THR A 26 32.53 34.01 81.04
N LEU A 27 31.94 33.36 82.05
CA LEU A 27 31.63 31.92 82.01
C LEU A 27 30.53 31.62 81.00
N ILE A 28 29.49 32.46 80.95
CA ILE A 28 28.43 32.37 79.92
C ILE A 28 29.04 32.53 78.52
N LEU A 29 29.96 33.47 78.32
CA LEU A 29 30.62 33.69 77.04
C LEU A 29 31.44 32.48 76.59
N ILE A 30 32.21 31.86 77.49
CA ILE A 30 32.96 30.63 77.18
C ILE A 30 32.00 29.48 76.82
N CYS A 31 30.91 29.32 77.57
CA CYS A 31 29.88 28.33 77.27
C CYS A 31 29.24 28.57 75.89
N PHE A 32 28.98 29.82 75.53
CA PHE A 32 28.43 30.18 74.21
C PHE A 32 29.42 29.87 73.08
N VAL A 33 30.71 30.17 73.24
CA VAL A 33 31.73 29.84 72.24
C VAL A 33 31.85 28.32 72.04
N ILE A 34 31.85 27.55 73.13
CA ILE A 34 31.87 26.08 73.07
C ILE A 34 30.60 25.56 72.38
N PHE A 35 29.43 26.11 72.72
CA PHE A 35 28.16 25.76 72.07
C PHE A 35 28.21 26.05 70.56
N CYS A 36 28.65 27.25 70.16
CA CYS A 36 28.80 27.62 68.76
C CYS A 36 29.77 26.72 68.01
N TRP A 37 30.88 26.34 68.64
CA TRP A 37 31.85 25.40 68.06
C TRP A 37 31.24 24.01 67.84
N ILE A 38 30.57 23.45 68.86
CA ILE A 38 29.90 22.14 68.78
C ILE A 38 28.75 22.18 67.77
N ALA A 39 27.95 23.23 67.79
CA ALA A 39 26.85 23.44 66.85
C ALA A 39 27.39 23.50 65.43
N PHE A 40 28.42 24.31 65.16
CA PHE A 40 29.02 24.42 63.84
C PHE A 40 29.60 23.08 63.36
N THR A 41 30.42 22.42 64.17
CA THR A 41 31.05 21.15 63.80
C THR A 41 30.04 20.04 63.50
N LYS A 42 28.99 19.89 64.32
CA LYS A 42 27.96 18.86 64.10
C LYS A 42 26.96 19.23 63.00
N LEU A 43 26.52 20.48 62.92
CA LEU A 43 25.53 20.90 61.92
C LEU A 43 26.14 20.99 60.53
N ASN A 44 27.41 21.37 60.39
CA ASN A 44 28.04 21.55 59.08
C ASN A 44 28.03 20.24 58.27
N GLU A 45 28.40 19.13 58.89
CA GLU A 45 28.43 17.82 58.22
C GLU A 45 27.00 17.37 57.83
N LEU A 46 26.04 17.51 58.73
CA LEU A 46 24.63 17.18 58.47
C LEU A 46 24.02 18.02 57.34
N ILE A 47 24.29 19.33 57.34
CA ILE A 47 23.80 20.24 56.30
C ILE A 47 24.46 19.89 54.97
N TYR A 48 25.77 19.65 54.96
CA TYR A 48 26.50 19.29 53.75
C TYR A 48 25.96 17.99 53.14
N ASP A 49 25.75 16.95 53.95
CA ASP A 49 25.25 15.67 53.47
C ASP A 49 23.80 15.76 52.95
N ASP A 50 22.91 16.50 53.63
CA ASP A 50 21.54 16.71 53.15
C ASP A 50 21.54 17.50 51.83
N LEU A 51 22.35 18.56 51.71
CA LEU A 51 22.47 19.33 50.47
C LEU A 51 23.04 18.47 49.33
N LYS A 52 24.05 17.65 49.60
CA LYS A 52 24.63 16.74 48.62
C LYS A 52 23.64 15.66 48.19
N GLN A 53 22.88 15.09 49.12
CA GLN A 53 21.84 14.12 48.81
C GLN A 53 20.70 14.74 48.00
N ARG A 54 20.29 15.97 48.31
CA ARG A 54 19.27 16.68 47.52
C ARG A 54 19.77 17.01 46.12
N SER A 55 21.01 17.50 46.01
CA SER A 55 21.64 17.80 44.71
C SER A 55 21.66 16.57 43.81
N THR A 56 22.16 15.43 44.31
CA THR A 56 22.20 14.18 43.54
C THR A 56 20.81 13.65 43.19
N LYS A 57 19.81 13.80 44.07
CA LYS A 57 18.41 13.45 43.75
C LYS A 57 17.85 14.32 42.61
N ILE A 58 18.13 15.62 42.64
CA ILE A 58 17.68 16.56 41.59
C ILE A 58 18.39 16.26 40.27
N GLU A 59 19.70 16.00 40.30
CA GLU A 59 20.46 15.62 39.11
C GLU A 59 19.89 14.35 38.47
N ASN A 60 19.68 13.30 39.28
CA ASN A 60 19.14 12.04 38.80
C ASN A 60 17.71 12.18 38.25
N SER A 61 16.86 13.00 38.89
CA SER A 61 15.50 13.22 38.41
C SER A 61 15.51 13.96 37.07
N LEU A 62 16.35 15.00 36.92
CA LEU A 62 16.51 15.72 35.66
C LEU A 62 17.04 14.82 34.54
N ILE A 63 18.08 14.03 34.80
CA ILE A 63 18.63 13.09 33.82
C ILE A 63 17.54 12.08 33.37
N ASN A 64 16.78 11.54 34.31
CA ASN A 64 15.71 10.59 34.01
C ASN A 64 14.60 11.24 33.18
N SER A 65 14.16 12.45 33.54
CA SER A 65 13.15 13.20 32.78
C SER A 65 13.63 13.51 31.36
N LEU A 66 14.88 13.98 31.19
CA LEU A 66 15.45 14.25 29.87
C LEU A 66 15.55 12.98 29.02
N ASN A 67 15.97 11.86 29.62
CA ASN A 67 16.04 10.57 28.92
C ASN A 67 14.66 10.09 28.47
N GLN A 68 13.61 10.30 29.29
CA GLN A 68 12.23 9.98 28.90
C GLN A 68 11.77 10.84 27.73
N VAL A 69 11.98 12.16 27.80
CA VAL A 69 11.65 13.08 26.70
C VAL A 69 12.38 12.70 25.42
N PHE A 70 13.67 12.40 25.51
CA PHE A 70 14.47 11.96 24.37
C PHE A 70 13.92 10.68 23.72
N LYS A 71 13.53 9.68 24.53
CA LYS A 71 12.90 8.45 24.02
C LYS A 71 11.59 8.74 23.30
N VAL A 72 10.73 9.59 23.88
CA VAL A 72 9.44 9.97 23.27
C VAL A 72 9.66 10.71 21.95
N LEU A 73 10.61 11.64 21.89
CA LEU A 73 10.96 12.37 20.67
C LEU A 73 11.51 11.44 19.59
N ASN A 74 12.40 10.51 19.95
CA ASN A 74 12.96 9.57 18.99
C ASN A 74 11.86 8.64 18.44
N HIS A 75 10.94 8.20 19.30
CA HIS A 75 9.79 7.42 18.88
C HIS A 75 8.86 8.21 17.94
N SER A 76 8.56 9.47 18.25
CA SER A 76 7.69 10.30 17.41
C SER A 76 8.30 10.59 16.04
N ILE A 77 9.62 10.81 15.97
CA ILE A 77 10.34 10.98 14.69
C ILE A 77 10.23 9.72 13.83
N LYS A 78 10.51 8.54 14.41
CA LYS A 78 10.39 7.26 13.69
C LYS A 78 8.96 7.00 13.21
N PHE A 79 7.98 7.26 14.07
CA PHE A 79 6.58 7.12 13.72
C PHE A 79 6.19 8.05 12.55
N ASN A 80 6.62 9.31 12.59
CA ASN A 80 6.35 10.27 11.52
C ASN A 80 7.01 9.86 10.19
N GLN A 81 8.24 9.33 10.23
CA GLN A 81 8.90 8.78 9.04
C GLN A 81 8.13 7.60 8.45
N ASN A 82 7.69 6.66 9.31
CA ASN A 82 6.88 5.53 8.88
C ASN A 82 5.55 5.98 8.26
N PHE A 83 4.90 6.99 8.85
CA PHE A 83 3.66 7.55 8.33
C PHE A 83 3.86 8.21 6.95
N LYS A 84 4.95 8.96 6.75
CA LYS A 84 5.32 9.52 5.45
C LYS A 84 5.54 8.43 4.40
N ASN A 85 6.27 7.37 4.75
CA ASN A 85 6.50 6.23 3.85
C ASN A 85 5.18 5.51 3.50
N LEU A 86 4.29 5.37 4.47
CA LEU A 86 2.96 4.80 4.24
C LEU A 86 2.15 5.65 3.26
N SER A 87 2.16 6.98 3.43
CA SER A 87 1.50 7.92 2.53
C SER A 87 2.03 7.80 1.11
N SER A 88 3.35 7.77 0.92
CA SER A 88 3.94 7.61 -0.43
C SER A 88 3.62 6.25 -1.05
N ASN A 89 3.55 5.18 -0.23
CA ASN A 89 3.17 3.86 -0.71
C ASN A 89 1.70 3.82 -1.18
N PHE A 90 0.80 4.47 -0.46
CA PHE A 90 -0.60 4.59 -0.88
C PHE A 90 -0.76 5.41 -2.16
N GLU A 91 -0.01 6.49 -2.31
CA GLU A 91 0.01 7.29 -3.54
C GLU A 91 0.49 6.45 -4.73
N SER A 92 1.60 5.72 -4.56
CA SER A 92 2.11 4.78 -5.57
C SER A 92 1.08 3.71 -5.93
N LEU A 93 0.42 3.11 -4.93
CA LEU A 93 -0.61 2.11 -5.13
C LEU A 93 -1.81 2.68 -5.91
N GLY A 94 -2.26 3.89 -5.57
CA GLY A 94 -3.31 4.60 -6.30
C GLY A 94 -2.93 4.81 -7.77
N ASN A 95 -1.70 5.23 -8.03
CA ASN A 95 -1.16 5.39 -9.39
C ASN A 95 -1.11 4.06 -10.16
N HIS A 96 -0.77 2.95 -9.49
CA HIS A 96 -0.80 1.62 -10.09
C HIS A 96 -2.21 1.19 -10.47
N PHE A 97 -3.19 1.38 -9.58
CA PHE A 97 -4.59 1.08 -9.88
C PHE A 97 -5.14 1.95 -11.01
N PHE A 98 -4.79 3.23 -11.04
CA PHE A 98 -5.19 4.12 -12.12
C PHE A 98 -4.63 3.66 -13.47
N LYS A 99 -3.33 3.34 -13.53
CA LYS A 99 -2.69 2.80 -14.75
C LYS A 99 -3.32 1.49 -15.19
N LEU A 100 -3.60 0.59 -14.25
CA LEU A 100 -4.24 -0.69 -14.54
C LEU A 100 -5.67 -0.50 -15.06
N GLY A 101 -6.44 0.39 -14.44
CA GLY A 101 -7.78 0.76 -14.89
C GLY A 101 -7.76 1.36 -16.30
N ALA A 102 -6.82 2.26 -16.59
CA ALA A 102 -6.63 2.83 -17.91
C ALA A 102 -6.24 1.77 -18.96
N ALA A 103 -5.31 0.87 -18.62
CA ALA A 103 -4.90 -0.22 -19.51
C ALA A 103 -6.08 -1.15 -19.83
N ILE A 104 -6.86 -1.56 -18.83
CA ILE A 104 -8.06 -2.36 -19.02
C ILE A 104 -9.08 -1.60 -19.88
N SER A 105 -9.34 -0.33 -19.58
CA SER A 105 -10.29 0.49 -20.34
C SER A 105 -9.91 0.62 -21.82
N ASN A 106 -8.62 0.65 -22.14
CA ASN A 106 -8.12 0.76 -23.51
C ASN A 106 -8.10 -0.59 -24.24
N GLU A 107 -7.75 -1.68 -23.56
CA GLU A 107 -7.61 -3.00 -24.19
C GLU A 107 -8.92 -3.81 -24.24
N LEU A 108 -9.84 -3.60 -23.30
CA LEU A 108 -11.11 -4.32 -23.23
C LEU A 108 -11.97 -4.14 -24.49
N PRO A 109 -12.15 -2.91 -25.05
CA PRO A 109 -12.89 -2.72 -26.29
C PRO A 109 -12.27 -3.47 -27.47
N ASN A 110 -10.94 -3.46 -27.58
CA ASN A 110 -10.21 -4.17 -28.64
C ASN A 110 -10.41 -5.68 -28.53
N TYR A 111 -10.33 -6.23 -27.31
CA TYR A 111 -10.60 -7.64 -27.06
C TYR A 111 -12.04 -8.02 -27.44
N LEU A 112 -13.04 -7.23 -27.03
CA LEU A 112 -14.44 -7.46 -27.35
C LEU A 112 -14.71 -7.37 -28.86
N SER A 113 -14.11 -6.39 -29.54
CA SER A 113 -14.19 -6.23 -30.99
C SER A 113 -13.58 -7.42 -31.73
N ASN A 114 -12.39 -7.87 -31.32
CA ASN A 114 -11.75 -9.05 -31.92
C ASN A 114 -12.56 -10.34 -31.68
N LYS A 115 -13.12 -10.50 -30.48
CA LYS A 115 -13.99 -11.64 -30.16
C LYS A 115 -15.24 -11.64 -31.03
N SER A 116 -15.90 -10.50 -31.21
CA SER A 116 -17.10 -10.39 -32.06
C SER A 116 -16.75 -10.63 -33.53
N LYS A 117 -15.66 -10.05 -34.04
CA LYS A 117 -15.15 -10.27 -35.40
C LYS A 117 -14.96 -11.75 -35.70
N ASN A 118 -14.34 -12.50 -34.79
CA ASN A 118 -14.14 -13.94 -34.96
C ASN A 118 -15.46 -14.73 -35.05
N VAL A 119 -16.49 -14.34 -34.29
CA VAL A 119 -17.82 -14.96 -34.38
C VAL A 119 -18.46 -14.68 -35.73
N TYR A 120 -18.41 -13.43 -36.20
CA TYR A 120 -18.99 -13.05 -37.49
C TYR A 120 -18.28 -13.73 -38.67
N VAL A 121 -16.95 -13.82 -38.65
CA VAL A 121 -16.17 -14.53 -39.68
C VAL A 121 -16.59 -16.00 -39.76
N LYS A 122 -16.72 -16.68 -38.61
CA LYS A 122 -17.18 -18.08 -38.59
C LYS A 122 -18.59 -18.24 -39.15
N LYS A 123 -19.53 -17.36 -38.77
CA LYS A 123 -20.90 -17.37 -39.31
C LYS A 123 -20.91 -17.13 -40.81
N PHE A 124 -20.13 -16.18 -41.30
CA PHE A 124 -20.04 -15.86 -42.71
C PHE A 124 -19.51 -17.05 -43.53
N ILE A 125 -18.42 -17.68 -43.08
CA ILE A 125 -17.87 -18.90 -43.72
C ILE A 125 -18.92 -20.02 -43.75
N PHE A 126 -19.70 -20.18 -42.68
CA PHE A 126 -20.77 -21.18 -42.64
C PHE A 126 -21.88 -20.89 -43.66
N VAL A 127 -22.37 -19.65 -43.71
CA VAL A 127 -23.38 -19.22 -44.69
C VAL A 127 -22.88 -19.41 -46.12
N GLN A 128 -21.63 -19.03 -46.41
CA GLN A 128 -21.02 -19.21 -47.72
C GLN A 128 -20.96 -20.70 -48.13
N ARG A 129 -20.67 -21.60 -47.18
CA ARG A 129 -20.69 -23.06 -47.42
C ARG A 129 -22.11 -23.57 -47.69
N LEU A 130 -23.09 -23.11 -46.93
CA LEU A 130 -24.50 -23.45 -47.15
C LEU A 130 -24.99 -22.98 -48.52
N GLU A 131 -24.68 -21.74 -48.90
CA GLU A 131 -25.03 -21.18 -50.20
C GLU A 131 -24.43 -22.03 -51.34
N ARG A 132 -23.16 -22.43 -51.22
CA ARG A 132 -22.51 -23.29 -52.21
C ARG A 132 -23.13 -24.69 -52.30
N GLN A 133 -23.63 -25.24 -51.20
CA GLN A 133 -24.30 -26.55 -51.21
C GLN A 133 -25.72 -26.46 -51.75
N THR A 134 -26.48 -25.43 -51.36
CA THR A 134 -27.84 -25.20 -51.83
C THR A 134 -27.88 -24.88 -53.33
N THR A 135 -26.94 -24.09 -53.85
CA THR A 135 -26.79 -23.86 -55.30
C THR A 135 -26.51 -25.15 -56.07
N LYS A 136 -25.63 -26.02 -55.57
CA LYS A 136 -25.39 -27.36 -56.16
C LYS A 136 -26.66 -28.21 -56.15
N LEU A 137 -27.38 -28.24 -55.03
CA LEU A 137 -28.62 -29.00 -54.89
C LEU A 137 -29.70 -28.49 -55.85
N LEU A 138 -29.87 -27.18 -55.96
CA LEU A 138 -30.77 -26.55 -56.92
C LEU A 138 -30.41 -26.93 -58.36
N ALA A 139 -29.13 -26.89 -58.74
CA ALA A 139 -28.68 -27.30 -60.06
C ALA A 139 -29.04 -28.76 -60.36
N ILE A 140 -28.82 -29.67 -59.41
CA ILE A 140 -29.19 -31.10 -59.54
C ILE A 140 -30.70 -31.25 -59.70
N LEU A 141 -31.51 -30.57 -58.89
CA LEU A 141 -32.97 -30.62 -58.96
C LEU A 141 -33.49 -30.12 -60.31
N ILE A 142 -32.90 -29.04 -60.83
CA ILE A 142 -33.23 -28.49 -62.16
C ILE A 142 -32.91 -29.53 -63.24
N ILE A 143 -31.71 -30.12 -63.23
CA ILE A 143 -31.31 -31.17 -64.18
C ILE A 143 -32.26 -32.37 -64.12
N GLN A 144 -32.63 -32.83 -62.92
CA GLN A 144 -33.57 -33.93 -62.74
C GLN A 144 -34.96 -33.60 -63.29
N LYS A 145 -35.47 -32.39 -63.03
CA LYS A 145 -36.74 -31.93 -63.60
C LYS A 145 -36.70 -31.86 -65.12
N ILE A 146 -35.62 -31.34 -65.70
CA ILE A 146 -35.43 -31.29 -67.16
C ILE A 146 -35.38 -32.71 -67.72
N ASN A 147 -34.60 -33.62 -67.13
CA ASN A 147 -34.51 -35.01 -67.58
C ASN A 147 -35.88 -35.72 -67.52
N LYS A 148 -36.68 -35.46 -66.49
CA LYS A 148 -38.04 -36.00 -66.38
C LYS A 148 -38.97 -35.43 -67.44
N LEU A 149 -38.89 -34.13 -67.74
CA LEU A 149 -39.65 -33.53 -68.84
C LEU A 149 -39.25 -34.13 -70.19
N VAL A 150 -37.95 -34.29 -70.44
CA VAL A 150 -37.43 -34.89 -71.66
C VAL A 150 -37.86 -36.36 -71.79
N SER A 151 -37.82 -37.15 -70.72
CA SER A 151 -38.25 -38.55 -70.76
C SER A 151 -39.74 -38.69 -71.01
N VAL A 152 -40.57 -37.84 -70.38
CA VAL A 152 -42.01 -37.76 -70.62
C VAL A 152 -42.31 -37.35 -72.06
N GLN A 153 -41.63 -36.32 -72.56
CA GLN A 153 -41.76 -35.89 -73.97
C GLN A 153 -41.40 -37.03 -74.93
N LYS A 154 -40.27 -37.72 -74.68
CA LYS A 154 -39.82 -38.87 -75.49
C LYS A 154 -40.83 -40.02 -75.45
N PHE A 155 -41.42 -40.31 -74.29
CA PHE A 155 -42.46 -41.34 -74.17
C PHE A 155 -43.70 -40.99 -75.01
N TYR A 156 -44.18 -39.74 -74.94
CA TYR A 156 -45.33 -39.31 -75.72
C TYR A 156 -45.07 -39.26 -77.24
N THR A 157 -43.87 -38.89 -77.66
CA THR A 157 -43.52 -38.83 -79.09
C THR A 157 -43.27 -40.21 -79.70
N TYR A 158 -42.51 -41.08 -79.03
CA TYR A 158 -42.08 -42.35 -79.62
C TYR A 158 -43.02 -43.53 -79.29
N ASN A 159 -43.54 -43.63 -78.06
CA ASN A 159 -44.36 -44.79 -77.67
C ASN A 159 -45.85 -44.57 -77.96
N LEU A 160 -46.36 -43.35 -77.76
CA LEU A 160 -47.79 -43.05 -77.94
C LEU A 160 -48.12 -42.36 -79.28
N LYS A 161 -47.11 -41.94 -80.05
CA LYS A 161 -47.24 -41.33 -81.40
C LYS A 161 -48.31 -40.24 -81.51
N ILE A 162 -48.46 -39.42 -80.47
CA ILE A 162 -49.45 -38.33 -80.48
C ILE A 162 -48.97 -37.22 -81.44
N SER A 163 -49.73 -36.98 -82.51
CA SER A 163 -49.35 -36.12 -83.65
C SER A 163 -48.93 -34.70 -83.27
N ASN A 164 -49.56 -34.11 -82.25
CA ASN A 164 -49.29 -32.74 -81.82
C ASN A 164 -47.86 -32.53 -81.27
N PHE A 165 -47.26 -33.54 -80.63
CA PHE A 165 -45.91 -33.42 -80.07
C PHE A 165 -44.81 -33.65 -81.11
N ILE A 166 -45.08 -34.48 -82.13
CA ILE A 166 -44.16 -34.70 -83.25
C ILE A 166 -44.03 -33.42 -84.08
N CYS A 167 -45.14 -32.72 -84.31
CA CYS A 167 -45.18 -31.47 -85.07
C CYS A 167 -44.42 -30.32 -84.36
N PHE A 168 -44.52 -30.23 -83.04
CA PHE A 168 -43.77 -29.21 -82.28
C PHE A 168 -42.25 -29.40 -82.36
N GLN A 169 -41.78 -30.65 -82.37
CA GLN A 169 -40.35 -30.96 -82.50
C GLN A 169 -39.81 -30.62 -83.89
N THR A 170 -40.53 -30.97 -84.96
CA THR A 170 -40.10 -30.66 -86.33
C THR A 170 -40.10 -29.16 -86.61
N ILE A 171 -41.09 -28.41 -86.09
CA ILE A 171 -41.16 -26.94 -86.24
C ILE A 171 -40.01 -26.25 -85.49
N ASN A 172 -39.71 -26.65 -84.24
CA ASN A 172 -38.61 -26.04 -83.49
C ASN A 172 -37.24 -26.35 -84.11
N LEU A 173 -37.02 -27.56 -84.64
CA LEU A 173 -35.76 -27.94 -85.28
C LEU A 173 -35.53 -27.18 -86.59
N LEU A 174 -36.59 -26.97 -87.38
CA LEU A 174 -36.57 -26.09 -88.57
C LEU A 174 -36.28 -24.63 -88.20
N LYS A 175 -36.84 -24.14 -87.09
CA LYS A 175 -36.61 -22.77 -86.62
C LYS A 175 -35.17 -22.57 -86.12
N TYR A 176 -34.57 -23.61 -85.54
CA TYR A 176 -33.17 -23.58 -85.10
C TYR A 176 -32.18 -23.66 -86.28
N LEU A 177 -32.46 -24.51 -87.28
CA LEU A 177 -31.65 -24.60 -88.50
C LEU A 177 -31.72 -23.35 -89.39
N LYS A 178 -32.82 -22.58 -89.33
CA LYS A 178 -32.95 -21.29 -90.01
C LYS A 178 -32.23 -20.13 -89.31
N ASN A 179 -31.89 -20.32 -88.04
CA ASN A 179 -31.23 -19.31 -87.20
C ASN A 179 -29.73 -19.64 -86.98
N LEU A 180 -29.21 -20.67 -87.65
CA LEU A 180 -27.79 -20.90 -87.92
C LEU A 180 -27.45 -20.25 -89.26
#